data_AF-A0A2Z5EEQ3-F1
#
_entry.id   AF-A0A2Z5EEQ3-F1
#
_cell.length_a   1.000
_cell.length_b   1.000
_cell.length_c   1.000
_cell.angle_alpha   90.00
_cell.angle_beta   90.00
_cell.angle_gamma   90.00
#
_symmetry.space_group_name_H-M   'P 1'
#
loop_
_entity.id
_entity.type
_entity.pdbx_description
1 polymer ?
#
loop_
_entity_poly.entity_id
_entity_poly.type
_entity_poly.pdbx_seq_one_letter_code
_entity_poly.pdbx_strand_id
1 'polypeptide(L)'
;MNNANSTEDEPRSAVSEPLPKATPGADANSPWAMPMAAWLRVVKRVWVMVGFHELGLLSAGLAFYTFLALTPLIAATVMVYGLVADVGMVRKQMASIVEVVPADVAHLLEEQLLRIISTNSGVTGLALVIALFFAVYGGMRAAGGMMSALNIINEERETRGFFVKTFRTGGLTLAAVLLALTGVLSGGVFAWLQIQTSVYLGGVTQLLFKILTWVFAIALGSSGFALIMRYGPDRRPAKWRWLAPGSLLATLLWLAVSFGFSLYVAYISDYNATYGSLSAIVVFLMWLFLSAYGVLLGALLNAEIERQTFCDTTTGPTRPPGERGAVLADVVDDGVPSAEQLEKRKRRRAEAERRRADRMFSTQK
;
A
#
# COMPACT_ATOMS: atom_id res chain seq x y z
N MET A 1 -13.61 68.91 -37.00
CA MET A 1 -12.53 67.90 -36.95
C MET A 1 -12.55 67.28 -35.56
N ASN A 2 -13.36 66.23 -35.37
CA ASN A 2 -13.37 65.44 -34.14
C ASN A 2 -12.76 64.08 -34.45
N ASN A 3 -11.70 63.76 -33.70
CA ASN A 3 -10.82 62.64 -33.92
C ASN A 3 -11.39 61.33 -33.35
N ALA A 4 -11.01 60.24 -34.00
CA ALA A 4 -11.60 58.92 -34.01
C ALA A 4 -11.14 57.98 -32.88
N ASN A 5 -11.77 56.80 -32.87
CA ASN A 5 -11.36 55.51 -32.31
C ASN A 5 -11.59 55.22 -30.82
N SER A 6 -12.82 54.84 -30.50
CA SER A 6 -13.13 53.79 -29.51
C SER A 6 -12.95 52.41 -30.15
N THR A 7 -11.88 51.70 -29.80
CA THR A 7 -11.76 50.26 -30.08
C THR A 7 -12.61 49.50 -29.07
N GLU A 8 -13.76 49.00 -29.52
CA GLU A 8 -14.55 48.02 -28.79
C GLU A 8 -13.74 46.71 -28.68
N ASP A 9 -13.47 46.29 -27.44
CA ASP A 9 -12.94 44.96 -27.13
C ASP A 9 -14.02 43.91 -27.46
N GLU A 10 -13.90 43.27 -28.62
CA GLU A 10 -14.62 42.03 -28.91
C GLU A 10 -14.18 40.95 -27.90
N PRO A 11 -15.11 40.30 -27.17
CA PRO A 11 -14.77 39.13 -26.41
C PRO A 11 -14.34 38.03 -27.38
N ARG A 12 -13.07 37.62 -27.29
CA ARG A 12 -12.51 36.45 -27.97
C ARG A 12 -13.51 35.30 -27.88
N SER A 13 -14.23 35.04 -28.98
CA SER A 13 -15.00 33.82 -29.14
C SER A 13 -14.02 32.67 -28.96
N ALA A 14 -14.11 32.00 -27.81
CA ALA A 14 -13.45 30.73 -27.61
C ALA A 14 -13.94 29.84 -28.75
N VAL A 15 -13.05 29.59 -29.71
CA VAL A 15 -13.26 28.60 -30.77
C VAL A 15 -13.57 27.32 -30.02
N SER A 16 -14.84 26.92 -30.02
CA SER A 16 -15.29 25.64 -29.53
C SER A 16 -14.65 24.60 -30.44
N GLU A 17 -13.46 24.14 -30.07
CA GLU A 17 -12.86 22.98 -30.69
C GLU A 17 -13.93 21.86 -30.69
N PRO A 18 -14.18 21.21 -31.83
CA PRO A 18 -15.17 20.14 -31.88
C PRO A 18 -14.81 19.10 -30.82
N LEU A 19 -15.79 18.73 -29.98
CA LEU A 19 -15.66 17.73 -28.93
C LEU A 19 -14.81 16.55 -29.45
N PRO A 20 -13.67 16.22 -28.82
CA PRO A 20 -12.80 15.16 -29.29
C PRO A 20 -13.62 13.87 -29.44
N LYS A 21 -13.37 13.13 -30.54
CA LYS A 21 -14.01 11.82 -30.85
C LYS A 21 -14.33 11.07 -29.56
N ALA A 22 -15.61 10.75 -29.33
CA ALA A 22 -16.12 10.15 -28.09
C ALA A 22 -15.11 9.20 -27.44
N THR A 23 -14.38 9.71 -26.44
CA THR A 23 -13.37 8.93 -25.74
C THR A 23 -14.09 7.76 -25.04
N PRO A 24 -13.72 6.51 -25.30
CA PRO A 24 -14.35 5.36 -24.65
C PRO A 24 -14.26 5.50 -23.13
N GLY A 25 -15.39 5.45 -22.43
CA GLY A 25 -15.43 5.56 -20.96
C GLY A 25 -15.33 6.98 -20.39
N ALA A 26 -15.32 8.01 -21.24
CA ALA A 26 -15.37 9.42 -20.85
C ALA A 26 -16.51 9.70 -19.86
N ASP A 27 -17.73 9.25 -20.16
CA ASP A 27 -18.92 9.55 -19.37
C ASP A 27 -19.21 8.48 -18.29
N ALA A 28 -18.27 7.57 -18.03
CA ALA A 28 -18.48 6.48 -17.08
C ALA A 28 -18.48 6.99 -15.63
N ASN A 29 -19.60 6.79 -14.92
CA ASN A 29 -19.74 7.18 -13.50
C ASN A 29 -19.15 6.15 -12.50
N SER A 30 -18.62 5.03 -13.02
CA SER A 30 -17.97 3.96 -12.27
C SER A 30 -16.99 3.19 -13.17
N PRO A 31 -15.94 2.56 -12.59
CA PRO A 31 -15.02 1.73 -13.37
C PRO A 31 -15.71 0.57 -14.10
N TRP A 32 -16.78 0.04 -13.51
CA TRP A 32 -17.54 -1.10 -14.04
C TRP A 32 -18.42 -0.73 -15.24
N ALA A 33 -18.73 0.57 -15.41
CA ALA A 33 -19.46 1.07 -16.57
C ALA A 33 -18.56 1.38 -17.78
N MET A 34 -17.23 1.24 -17.64
CA MET A 34 -16.31 1.52 -18.73
C MET A 34 -16.33 0.42 -19.80
N PRO A 35 -16.40 0.77 -21.10
CA PRO A 35 -16.32 -0.21 -22.17
C PRO A 35 -14.92 -0.83 -22.25
N MET A 36 -14.80 -2.02 -22.85
CA MET A 36 -13.51 -2.71 -23.00
C MET A 36 -12.44 -1.87 -23.72
N ALA A 37 -12.85 -1.03 -24.68
CA ALA A 37 -11.94 -0.11 -25.35
C ALA A 37 -11.29 0.91 -24.40
N ALA A 38 -11.98 1.31 -23.33
CA ALA A 38 -11.43 2.18 -22.29
C ALA A 38 -10.40 1.43 -21.43
N TRP A 39 -10.73 0.21 -21.01
CA TRP A 39 -9.82 -0.64 -20.23
C TRP A 39 -8.52 -0.96 -20.98
N LEU A 40 -8.59 -1.25 -22.28
CA LEU A 40 -7.40 -1.45 -23.10
C LEU A 40 -6.49 -0.22 -23.15
N ARG A 41 -7.07 0.99 -23.16
CA ARG A 41 -6.30 2.24 -23.10
C ARG A 41 -5.68 2.45 -21.73
N VAL A 42 -6.44 2.21 -20.66
CA VAL A 42 -5.95 2.27 -19.27
C VAL A 42 -4.75 1.33 -19.11
N VAL A 43 -4.85 0.06 -19.53
CA VAL A 43 -3.74 -0.91 -19.43
C VAL A 43 -2.52 -0.48 -20.23
N LYS A 44 -2.70 -0.02 -21.49
CA LYS A 44 -1.59 0.51 -22.29
C LYS A 44 -0.90 1.68 -21.62
N ARG A 45 -1.66 2.57 -20.99
CA ARG A 45 -1.12 3.73 -20.30
C ARG A 45 -0.42 3.34 -19.00
N VAL A 46 -0.97 2.41 -18.22
CA VAL A 46 -0.30 1.82 -17.06
C VAL A 46 1.07 1.28 -17.47
N TRP A 47 1.17 0.52 -18.57
CA TRP A 47 2.44 -0.01 -19.07
C TRP A 47 3.48 1.08 -19.36
N VAL A 48 3.08 2.17 -20.00
CA VAL A 48 3.98 3.31 -20.27
C VAL A 48 4.37 4.05 -18.97
N MET A 49 3.39 4.26 -18.09
CA MET A 49 3.58 5.03 -16.86
C MET A 49 4.38 4.27 -15.80
N VAL A 50 4.41 2.93 -15.85
CA VAL A 50 5.30 2.09 -15.01
C VAL A 50 6.75 2.54 -15.15
N GLY A 51 7.22 2.72 -16.39
CA GLY A 51 8.57 3.21 -16.67
C GLY A 51 8.72 4.69 -16.34
N PHE A 52 7.75 5.52 -16.73
CA PHE A 52 7.82 6.97 -16.51
C PHE A 52 7.96 7.37 -15.04
N HIS A 53 7.21 6.70 -14.15
CA HIS A 53 7.21 6.91 -12.71
C HIS A 53 8.28 6.09 -11.98
N GLU A 54 9.11 5.32 -12.71
CA GLU A 54 10.18 4.50 -12.12
C GLU A 54 9.65 3.56 -11.01
N LEU A 55 8.55 2.86 -11.28
CA LEU A 55 7.87 2.01 -10.27
C LEU A 55 8.82 0.99 -9.62
N GLY A 56 9.80 0.49 -10.36
CA GLY A 56 10.84 -0.38 -9.82
C GLY A 56 11.67 0.31 -8.73
N LEU A 57 12.15 1.53 -8.97
CA LEU A 57 12.94 2.28 -8.00
C LEU A 57 12.12 2.64 -6.75
N LEU A 58 10.87 3.05 -6.94
CA LEU A 58 9.94 3.32 -5.82
C LEU A 58 9.70 2.08 -4.97
N SER A 59 9.50 0.92 -5.61
CA SER A 59 9.27 -0.36 -4.94
C SER A 59 10.51 -0.83 -4.17
N ALA A 60 11.70 -0.64 -4.74
CA ALA A 60 12.96 -0.97 -4.07
C ALA A 60 13.17 -0.12 -2.81
N GLY A 61 12.88 1.19 -2.88
CA GLY A 61 12.95 2.08 -1.71
C GLY A 61 11.94 1.67 -0.61
N LEU A 62 10.73 1.31 -1.00
CA LEU A 62 9.70 0.78 -0.08
C LEU A 62 10.14 -0.50 0.62
N ALA A 63 10.68 -1.45 -0.15
CA ALA A 63 11.18 -2.71 0.39
C ALA A 63 12.31 -2.47 1.40
N PHE A 64 13.25 -1.58 1.08
CA PHE A 64 14.34 -1.22 1.97
C PHE A 64 13.85 -0.62 3.30
N TYR A 65 12.95 0.37 3.27
CA TYR A 65 12.42 0.94 4.51
C TYR A 65 11.59 -0.06 5.31
N THR A 66 10.85 -0.95 4.65
CA THR A 66 10.07 -2.00 5.31
C THR A 66 11.00 -3.02 5.98
N PHE A 67 12.10 -3.40 5.31
CA PHE A 67 13.11 -4.29 5.86
C PHE A 67 13.80 -3.72 7.11
N LEU A 68 14.17 -2.42 7.09
CA LEU A 68 14.79 -1.78 8.26
C LEU A 68 13.86 -1.75 9.49
N ALA A 69 12.54 -1.76 9.28
CA ALA A 69 11.57 -1.82 10.38
C ALA A 69 11.49 -3.21 11.03
N LEU A 70 11.98 -4.26 10.36
CA LEU A 70 11.86 -5.66 10.80
C LEU A 70 12.64 -5.93 12.08
N THR A 71 13.90 -5.50 12.15
CA THR A 71 14.77 -5.76 13.32
C THR A 71 14.17 -5.24 14.64
N PRO A 72 13.80 -3.95 14.76
CA PRO A 72 13.17 -3.46 15.97
C PRO A 72 11.76 -4.06 16.19
N LEU A 73 11.05 -4.42 15.13
CA LEU A 73 9.75 -5.10 15.24
C LEU A 73 9.89 -6.50 15.87
N ILE A 74 10.88 -7.29 15.44
CA ILE A 74 11.16 -8.62 16.02
C ILE A 74 11.54 -8.46 17.50
N ALA A 75 12.45 -7.53 17.81
CA ALA A 75 12.85 -7.25 19.18
C ALA A 75 11.64 -6.87 20.06
N ALA A 76 10.80 -5.94 19.59
CA ALA A 76 9.58 -5.54 20.28
C ALA A 76 8.62 -6.71 20.47
N THR A 77 8.46 -7.57 19.45
CA THR A 77 7.56 -8.74 19.53
C THR A 77 8.02 -9.72 20.61
N VAL A 78 9.31 -10.05 20.64
CA VAL A 78 9.90 -10.93 21.66
C VAL A 78 9.76 -10.33 23.07
N MET A 79 9.99 -9.02 23.21
CA MET A 79 9.85 -8.32 24.48
C MET A 79 8.39 -8.23 24.97
N VAL A 80 7.43 -7.97 24.08
CA VAL A 80 5.99 -8.00 24.41
C VAL A 80 5.59 -9.41 24.83
N TYR A 81 6.08 -10.44 24.14
CA TYR A 81 5.85 -11.82 24.54
C TYR A 81 6.41 -12.08 25.95
N GLY A 82 7.62 -11.63 26.28
CA GLY A 82 8.19 -11.73 27.62
C GLY A 82 7.41 -10.98 28.72
N LEU A 83 6.64 -9.94 28.37
CA LEU A 83 5.82 -9.17 29.31
C LEU A 83 4.43 -9.80 29.55
N VAL A 84 3.84 -10.39 28.50
CA VAL A 84 2.50 -11.00 28.55
C VAL A 84 2.55 -12.46 28.96
N ALA A 85 3.64 -13.17 28.64
CA ALA A 85 3.85 -14.55 29.07
C ALA A 85 4.25 -14.57 30.55
N ASP A 86 3.25 -14.70 31.42
CA ASP A 86 3.46 -14.97 32.84
C ASP A 86 3.98 -16.41 33.04
N VAL A 87 5.07 -16.57 33.79
CA VAL A 87 5.58 -17.87 34.25
C VAL A 87 4.45 -18.69 34.90
N GLY A 88 3.52 -18.01 35.59
CA GLY A 88 2.34 -18.64 36.19
C GLY A 88 1.38 -19.26 35.17
N MET A 89 1.16 -18.62 34.02
CA MET A 89 0.27 -19.10 32.96
C MET A 89 0.89 -20.29 32.21
N VAL A 90 2.20 -20.24 31.95
CA VAL A 90 2.96 -21.35 31.36
C VAL A 90 3.01 -22.54 32.31
N ARG A 91 3.27 -22.33 33.62
CA ARG A 91 3.20 -23.40 34.62
C ARG A 91 1.82 -24.03 34.72
N LYS A 92 0.74 -23.24 34.65
CA LYS A 92 -0.64 -23.76 34.65
C LYS A 92 -0.92 -24.63 33.43
N GLN A 93 -0.46 -24.23 32.25
CA GLN A 93 -0.61 -25.00 31.02
C GLN A 93 0.28 -26.25 30.99
N MET A 94 1.49 -26.17 31.55
CA MET A 94 2.38 -27.33 31.71
C MET A 94 1.81 -28.35 32.70
N ALA A 95 1.20 -27.91 33.81
CA ALA A 95 0.53 -28.82 34.75
C ALA A 95 -0.56 -29.66 34.09
N SER A 96 -1.30 -29.11 33.11
CA SER A 96 -2.28 -29.85 32.31
C SER A 96 -1.66 -30.78 31.27
N ILE A 97 -0.40 -30.58 30.89
CA ILE A 97 0.32 -31.39 29.90
C ILE A 97 1.08 -32.55 30.57
N VAL A 98 1.55 -32.37 31.80
CA VAL A 98 2.20 -33.41 32.63
C VAL A 98 1.25 -34.57 32.93
N GLU A 99 -0.07 -34.35 32.95
CA GLU A 99 -1.07 -35.43 33.10
C GLU A 99 -1.15 -36.37 31.88
N VAL A 100 -0.67 -35.93 30.72
CA VAL A 100 -0.83 -36.63 29.43
C VAL A 100 0.50 -37.11 28.85
N VAL A 101 1.63 -36.56 29.32
CA VAL A 101 2.97 -36.78 28.78
C VAL A 101 3.91 -37.29 29.88
N PRO A 102 4.83 -38.25 29.60
CA PRO A 102 5.82 -38.73 30.56
C PRO A 102 6.62 -37.59 31.22
N ALA A 103 6.85 -37.71 32.53
CA ALA A 103 7.43 -36.65 33.37
C ALA A 103 8.75 -36.07 32.83
N ASP A 104 9.60 -36.90 32.23
CA ASP A 104 10.90 -36.48 31.69
C ASP A 104 10.77 -35.52 30.49
N VAL A 105 9.76 -35.73 29.64
CA VAL A 105 9.50 -34.88 28.47
C VAL A 105 8.87 -33.57 28.91
N ALA A 106 7.99 -33.61 29.90
CA ALA A 106 7.38 -32.42 30.47
C ALA A 106 8.42 -31.54 31.19
N HIS A 107 9.36 -32.14 31.94
CA HIS A 107 10.46 -31.41 32.58
C HIS A 107 11.39 -30.73 31.58
N LEU A 108 11.74 -31.41 30.48
CA LEU A 108 12.54 -30.81 29.40
C LEU A 108 11.86 -29.59 28.76
N LEU A 109 10.55 -29.68 28.51
CA LEU A 109 9.75 -28.58 27.98
C LEU A 109 9.62 -27.43 28.99
N GLU A 110 9.39 -27.73 30.27
CA GLU A 110 9.32 -26.74 31.34
C GLU A 110 10.64 -26.00 31.51
N GLU A 111 11.78 -26.70 31.53
CA GLU A 111 13.11 -26.09 31.61
C GLU A 111 13.41 -25.19 30.40
N GLN A 112 13.07 -25.63 29.18
CA GLN A 112 13.25 -24.79 27.99
C GLN A 112 12.38 -23.53 28.05
N LEU A 113 11.12 -23.66 28.46
CA LEU A 113 10.21 -22.52 28.60
C LEU A 113 10.66 -21.56 29.70
N LEU A 114 11.07 -22.08 30.86
CA LEU A 114 11.62 -21.28 31.96
C LEU A 114 12.91 -20.57 31.55
N ARG A 115 13.78 -21.19 30.75
CA ARG A 115 15.01 -20.57 30.24
C ARG A 115 14.72 -19.42 29.28
N ILE A 116 13.69 -19.53 28.43
CA ILE A 116 13.26 -18.46 27.52
C ILE A 116 12.71 -17.25 28.31
N ILE A 117 11.98 -17.52 29.40
CA ILE A 117 11.40 -16.48 30.25
C ILE A 117 12.48 -15.86 31.17
N SER A 118 13.37 -16.66 31.76
CA SER A 118 14.42 -16.17 32.66
C SER A 118 15.48 -15.34 31.95
N THR A 119 15.82 -15.69 30.70
CA THR A 119 16.74 -14.89 29.86
C THR A 119 16.15 -13.51 29.53
N ASN A 120 14.81 -13.36 29.57
CA ASN A 120 14.09 -12.11 29.32
C ASN A 120 13.54 -11.42 30.59
N SER A 121 13.75 -11.99 31.78
CA SER A 121 13.29 -11.39 33.04
C SER A 121 13.96 -10.04 33.37
N GLY A 122 15.01 -9.67 32.63
CA GLY A 122 15.68 -8.38 32.66
C GLY A 122 15.30 -7.41 31.54
N VAL A 123 14.21 -7.66 30.77
CA VAL A 123 13.67 -6.65 29.85
C VAL A 123 13.19 -5.48 30.69
N THR A 124 14.06 -4.49 30.87
CA THR A 124 13.70 -3.21 31.46
C THR A 124 12.59 -2.63 30.57
N GLY A 125 11.49 -2.17 31.15
CA GLY A 125 10.42 -1.52 30.38
C GLY A 125 10.95 -0.44 29.42
N LEU A 126 12.08 0.19 29.78
CA LEU A 126 12.86 1.07 28.93
C LEU A 126 13.31 0.43 27.59
N ALA A 127 13.86 -0.77 27.60
CA ALA A 127 14.31 -1.47 26.39
C ALA A 127 13.15 -1.79 25.44
N LEU A 128 11.99 -2.20 25.99
CA LEU A 128 10.77 -2.41 25.23
C LEU A 128 10.27 -1.09 24.60
N VAL A 129 10.24 0.00 25.38
CA VAL A 129 9.86 1.32 24.87
C VAL A 129 10.78 1.77 23.73
N ILE A 130 12.09 1.58 23.87
CA ILE A 130 13.07 1.90 22.82
C ILE A 130 12.83 1.04 21.57
N ALA A 131 12.66 -0.28 21.72
CA ALA A 131 12.41 -1.18 20.60
C ALA A 131 11.11 -0.84 19.86
N LEU A 132 10.02 -0.60 20.60
CA LEU A 132 8.74 -0.16 20.04
C LEU A 132 8.86 1.18 19.32
N PHE A 133 9.58 2.15 19.91
CA PHE A 133 9.83 3.44 19.28
C PHE A 133 10.51 3.27 17.91
N PHE A 134 11.59 2.48 17.84
CA PHE A 134 12.29 2.24 16.57
C PHE A 134 11.45 1.42 15.58
N ALA A 135 10.62 0.48 16.05
CA ALA A 135 9.73 -0.30 15.21
C ALA A 135 8.65 0.59 14.56
N VAL A 136 8.01 1.44 15.37
CA VAL A 136 7.03 2.41 14.90
C VAL A 136 7.69 3.43 13.98
N TYR A 137 8.87 3.94 14.33
CA TYR A 137 9.62 4.87 13.48
C TYR A 137 9.96 4.26 12.12
N GLY A 138 10.45 3.02 12.08
CA GLY A 138 10.69 2.28 10.84
C GLY A 138 9.43 2.10 10.01
N GLY A 139 8.33 1.69 10.64
CA GLY A 139 7.02 1.56 9.99
C GLY A 139 6.49 2.89 9.44
N MET A 140 6.73 4.01 10.16
CA MET A 140 6.40 5.35 9.69
C MET A 140 7.26 5.76 8.50
N ARG A 141 8.55 5.40 8.46
CA ARG A 141 9.41 5.65 7.28
C ARG A 141 8.89 4.89 6.05
N ALA A 142 8.49 3.64 6.20
CA ALA A 142 7.89 2.85 5.12
C ALA A 142 6.57 3.47 4.64
N ALA A 143 5.66 3.83 5.56
CA ALA A 143 4.40 4.50 5.22
C ALA A 143 4.62 5.87 4.55
N GLY A 144 5.60 6.66 5.01
CA GLY A 144 5.98 7.93 4.41
C GLY A 144 6.58 7.77 3.00
N GLY A 145 7.36 6.71 2.77
CA GLY A 145 7.78 6.28 1.44
C GLY A 145 6.60 5.94 0.54
N MET A 146 5.61 5.21 1.06
CA MET A 146 4.39 4.84 0.34
C MET A 146 3.56 6.05 -0.03
N MET A 147 3.35 6.99 0.89
CA MET A 147 2.69 8.27 0.61
C MET A 147 3.41 9.04 -0.50
N SER A 148 4.75 9.04 -0.49
CA SER A 148 5.54 9.75 -1.49
C SER A 148 5.43 9.08 -2.87
N ALA A 149 5.48 7.75 -2.93
CA ALA A 149 5.26 6.99 -4.15
C ALA A 149 3.84 7.21 -4.71
N LEU A 150 2.83 7.23 -3.83
CA LEU A 150 1.46 7.50 -4.22
C LEU A 150 1.26 8.94 -4.72
N ASN A 151 1.92 9.93 -4.12
CA ASN A 151 1.92 11.30 -4.65
C ASN A 151 2.52 11.33 -6.07
N ILE A 152 3.65 10.66 -6.29
CA ILE A 152 4.28 10.57 -7.61
C ILE A 152 3.32 9.94 -8.63
N ILE A 153 2.70 8.80 -8.30
CA ILE A 153 1.75 8.09 -9.15
C ILE A 153 0.53 8.95 -9.48
N ASN A 154 0.02 9.72 -8.50
CA ASN A 154 -1.12 10.61 -8.71
C ASN A 154 -0.72 11.97 -9.30
N GLU A 155 0.55 12.16 -9.68
CA GLU A 155 1.13 13.43 -10.13
C GLU A 155 0.92 14.61 -9.16
N GLU A 156 0.76 14.31 -7.87
CA GLU A 156 0.56 15.26 -6.78
C GLU A 156 1.88 15.70 -6.16
N ARG A 157 1.86 16.90 -5.58
CA ARG A 157 2.94 17.39 -4.72
C ARG A 157 2.52 17.34 -3.27
N GLU A 158 3.46 17.00 -2.41
CA GLU A 158 3.25 17.09 -0.97
C GLU A 158 3.24 18.57 -0.54
N THR A 159 2.07 19.07 -0.19
CA THR A 159 1.86 20.43 0.34
C THR A 159 1.57 20.43 1.83
N ARG A 160 1.30 19.27 2.44
CA ARG A 160 1.04 19.17 3.89
C ARG A 160 2.29 19.53 4.68
N GLY A 161 2.09 20.34 5.73
CA GLY A 161 3.13 20.67 6.70
C GLY A 161 3.66 19.43 7.42
N PHE A 162 4.87 19.54 7.99
CA PHE A 162 5.59 18.43 8.64
C PHE A 162 4.72 17.68 9.67
N PHE A 163 3.98 18.40 10.51
CA PHE A 163 3.13 17.80 11.55
C PHE A 163 1.96 17.00 10.96
N VAL A 164 1.20 17.59 10.03
CA VAL A 164 0.06 16.93 9.38
C VAL A 164 0.52 15.68 8.64
N LYS A 165 1.65 15.76 7.93
CA LYS A 165 2.25 14.61 7.26
C LYS A 165 2.62 13.52 8.26
N THR A 166 3.29 13.87 9.36
CA THR A 166 3.72 12.93 10.40
C THR A 166 2.53 12.22 11.05
N PHE A 167 1.48 12.96 11.41
CA PHE A 167 0.26 12.36 11.97
C PHE A 167 -0.44 11.43 10.97
N ARG A 168 -0.52 11.81 9.68
CA ARG A 168 -1.08 10.92 8.65
C ARG A 168 -0.25 9.66 8.45
N THR A 169 1.07 9.79 8.40
CA THR A 169 1.98 8.65 8.31
C THR A 169 1.82 7.73 9.52
N GLY A 170 1.82 8.28 10.75
CA GLY A 170 1.60 7.50 11.96
C GLY A 170 0.23 6.82 12.00
N GLY A 171 -0.83 7.53 11.58
CA GLY A 171 -2.18 6.97 11.49
C GLY A 171 -2.29 5.83 10.46
N LEU A 172 -1.63 5.96 9.30
CA LEU A 172 -1.57 4.91 8.29
C LEU A 172 -0.75 3.70 8.78
N THR A 173 0.37 3.92 9.46
CA THR A 173 1.16 2.85 10.08
C THR A 173 0.32 2.11 11.13
N LEU A 174 -0.36 2.83 12.01
CA LEU A 174 -1.24 2.23 13.02
C LEU A 174 -2.39 1.45 12.37
N ALA A 175 -3.04 2.00 11.34
CA ALA A 175 -4.09 1.30 10.61
C ALA A 175 -3.57 0.01 9.95
N ALA A 176 -2.37 0.03 9.37
CA ALA A 176 -1.73 -1.16 8.80
C ALA A 176 -1.45 -2.22 9.87
N VAL A 177 -0.96 -1.82 11.05
CA VAL A 177 -0.76 -2.73 12.19
C VAL A 177 -2.09 -3.34 12.66
N LEU A 178 -3.13 -2.53 12.84
CA LEU A 178 -4.45 -3.01 13.27
C LEU A 178 -5.08 -3.97 12.24
N LEU A 179 -4.91 -3.70 10.94
CA LEU A 179 -5.34 -4.60 9.88
C LEU A 179 -4.57 -5.91 9.88
N ALA A 180 -3.23 -5.86 10.07
CA ALA A 180 -2.41 -7.05 10.18
C ALA A 180 -2.83 -7.91 11.39
N LEU A 181 -3.05 -7.29 12.55
CA LEU A 181 -3.57 -7.97 13.75
C LEU A 181 -4.95 -8.58 13.51
N THR A 182 -5.85 -7.85 12.85
CA THR A 182 -7.17 -8.37 12.45
C THR A 182 -7.02 -9.60 11.55
N GLY A 183 -6.09 -9.57 10.59
CA GLY A 183 -5.80 -10.69 9.70
C GLY A 183 -5.29 -11.92 10.46
N VAL A 184 -4.35 -11.74 11.40
CA VAL A 184 -3.82 -12.83 12.23
C VAL A 184 -4.91 -13.43 13.12
N LEU A 185 -5.68 -12.59 13.82
CA LEU A 185 -6.75 -13.04 14.72
C LEU A 185 -7.86 -13.75 13.96
N SER A 186 -8.35 -13.16 12.87
CA SER A 186 -9.38 -13.77 12.04
C SER A 186 -8.91 -15.07 11.40
N GLY A 187 -7.67 -15.14 10.90
CA GLY A 187 -7.06 -16.37 10.38
C GLY A 187 -7.04 -17.48 11.43
N GLY A 188 -6.67 -17.16 12.68
CA GLY A 188 -6.72 -18.09 13.81
C GLY A 188 -8.14 -18.57 14.14
N VAL A 189 -9.12 -17.65 14.17
CA VAL A 189 -10.54 -17.98 14.40
C VAL A 189 -11.09 -18.88 13.30
N PHE A 190 -10.83 -18.56 12.02
CA PHE A 190 -11.27 -19.37 10.89
C PHE A 190 -10.63 -20.75 10.89
N ALA A 191 -9.33 -20.86 11.23
CA ALA A 191 -8.66 -22.14 11.38
C ALA A 191 -9.27 -22.98 12.51
N TRP A 192 -9.52 -22.37 13.67
CA TRP A 192 -10.17 -23.03 14.80
C TRP A 192 -11.60 -23.51 14.45
N LEU A 193 -12.41 -22.64 13.82
CA LEU A 193 -13.74 -23.01 13.33
C LEU A 193 -13.66 -24.17 12.35
N GLN A 194 -12.71 -24.17 11.41
CA GLN A 194 -12.57 -25.26 10.45
C GLN A 194 -12.26 -26.60 11.13
N ILE A 195 -11.44 -26.61 12.19
CA ILE A 195 -11.15 -27.82 12.97
C ILE A 195 -12.41 -28.31 13.69
N GLN A 196 -13.09 -27.43 14.43
CA GLN A 196 -14.29 -27.80 15.18
C GLN A 196 -15.40 -28.31 14.24
N THR A 197 -15.61 -27.63 13.12
CA THR A 197 -16.71 -27.96 12.20
C THR A 197 -16.42 -29.21 11.36
N SER A 198 -15.13 -29.55 11.15
CA SER A 198 -14.74 -30.78 10.43
C SER A 198 -15.19 -32.05 11.14
N VAL A 199 -15.35 -32.00 12.47
CA VAL A 199 -15.82 -33.13 13.29
C VAL A 199 -17.33 -33.34 13.16
N TYR A 200 -18.11 -32.30 12.81
CA TYR A 200 -19.57 -32.33 12.93
C TYR A 200 -20.38 -32.09 11.63
N LEU A 201 -19.84 -31.46 10.58
CA LEU A 201 -20.66 -30.99 9.43
C LEU A 201 -20.22 -31.40 8.01
N GLY A 202 -19.38 -32.43 7.83
CA GLY A 202 -19.09 -33.00 6.51
C GLY A 202 -18.34 -32.09 5.51
N GLY A 203 -18.08 -32.61 4.30
CA GLY A 203 -17.16 -31.98 3.32
C GLY A 203 -17.66 -30.66 2.69
N VAL A 204 -18.97 -30.50 2.49
CA VAL A 204 -19.57 -29.29 1.89
C VAL A 204 -19.38 -28.07 2.80
N THR A 205 -19.60 -28.25 4.10
CA THR A 205 -19.43 -27.18 5.09
C THR A 205 -17.97 -26.73 5.18
N GLN A 206 -17.03 -27.68 5.13
CA GLN A 206 -15.60 -27.37 5.13
C GLN A 206 -15.17 -26.54 3.91
N LEU A 207 -15.72 -26.85 2.72
CA LEU A 207 -15.47 -26.07 1.51
C LEU A 207 -16.01 -24.63 1.65
N LEU A 208 -17.23 -24.46 2.18
CA LEU A 208 -17.82 -23.15 2.42
C LEU A 208 -16.95 -22.29 3.36
N PHE A 209 -16.48 -22.85 4.47
CA PHE A 209 -15.59 -22.13 5.39
C PHE A 209 -14.26 -21.74 4.71
N LYS A 210 -13.67 -22.63 3.91
CA LYS A 210 -12.45 -22.29 3.15
C LYS A 210 -12.69 -21.13 2.20
N ILE A 211 -13.79 -21.14 1.43
CA ILE A 211 -14.14 -20.05 0.52
C ILE A 211 -14.34 -18.75 1.31
N LEU A 212 -15.08 -18.80 2.41
CA LEU A 212 -15.35 -17.62 3.23
C LEU A 212 -14.07 -17.01 3.81
N THR A 213 -13.14 -17.84 4.28
CA THR A 213 -11.82 -17.39 4.76
C THR A 213 -11.04 -16.64 3.69
N TRP A 214 -10.99 -17.17 2.46
CA TRP A 214 -10.28 -16.51 1.35
C TRP A 214 -10.98 -15.24 0.90
N VAL A 215 -12.31 -15.24 0.80
CA VAL A 215 -13.09 -14.03 0.49
C VAL A 215 -12.85 -12.95 1.54
N PHE A 216 -12.87 -13.31 2.82
CA PHE A 216 -12.59 -12.38 3.92
C PHE A 216 -11.15 -11.85 3.84
N ALA A 217 -10.16 -12.72 3.62
CA ALA A 217 -8.76 -12.33 3.50
C ALA A 217 -8.53 -11.36 2.32
N ILE A 218 -9.13 -11.64 1.16
CA ILE A 218 -9.05 -10.76 -0.02
C ILE A 218 -9.74 -9.43 0.26
N ALA A 219 -10.92 -9.45 0.89
CA ALA A 219 -11.64 -8.23 1.26
C ALA A 219 -10.84 -7.38 2.26
N LEU A 220 -10.24 -8.01 3.27
CA LEU A 220 -9.41 -7.35 4.27
C LEU A 220 -8.16 -6.73 3.63
N GLY A 221 -7.43 -7.49 2.81
CA GLY A 221 -6.27 -6.99 2.07
C GLY A 221 -6.62 -5.83 1.14
N SER A 222 -7.70 -5.97 0.37
CA SER A 222 -8.19 -4.94 -0.55
C SER A 222 -8.59 -3.67 0.22
N SER A 223 -9.24 -3.82 1.38
CA SER A 223 -9.60 -2.67 2.23
C SER A 223 -8.36 -1.93 2.75
N GLY A 224 -7.31 -2.66 3.13
CA GLY A 224 -6.05 -2.07 3.57
C GLY A 224 -5.36 -1.27 2.47
N PHE A 225 -5.23 -1.84 1.27
CA PHE A 225 -4.67 -1.10 0.14
C PHE A 225 -5.54 0.07 -0.29
N ALA A 226 -6.87 -0.07 -0.28
CA ALA A 226 -7.79 1.03 -0.58
C ALA A 226 -7.66 2.18 0.43
N LEU A 227 -7.48 1.89 1.73
CA LEU A 227 -7.25 2.89 2.77
C LEU A 227 -5.99 3.70 2.51
N ILE A 228 -4.88 3.04 2.19
CA ILE A 228 -3.60 3.68 1.90
C ILE A 228 -3.71 4.52 0.61
N MET A 229 -4.33 3.98 -0.44
CA MET A 229 -4.56 4.71 -1.71
C MET A 229 -5.49 5.91 -1.55
N ARG A 230 -6.41 5.88 -0.58
CA ARG A 230 -7.34 6.98 -0.31
C ARG A 230 -6.73 8.12 0.50
N TYR A 231 -5.99 7.78 1.55
CA TYR A 231 -5.52 8.76 2.55
C TYR A 231 -4.04 9.12 2.43
N GLY A 232 -3.27 8.30 1.70
CA GLY A 232 -1.85 8.53 1.44
C GLY A 232 -1.59 9.78 0.59
N PRO A 233 -2.18 9.90 -0.62
CA PRO A 233 -1.92 11.04 -1.49
C PRO A 233 -2.36 12.37 -0.87
N ASP A 234 -1.69 13.46 -1.24
CA ASP A 234 -2.07 14.83 -0.86
C ASP A 234 -3.06 15.43 -1.86
N ARG A 235 -4.26 14.86 -1.90
CA ARG A 235 -5.35 15.31 -2.78
C ARG A 235 -6.71 15.12 -2.14
N ARG A 236 -7.75 15.64 -2.78
CA ARG A 236 -9.13 15.34 -2.38
C ARG A 236 -9.38 13.82 -2.55
N PRO A 237 -9.82 13.11 -1.50
CA PRO A 237 -9.92 11.65 -1.56
C PRO A 237 -10.85 11.16 -2.67
N ALA A 238 -10.42 10.15 -3.41
CA ALA A 238 -11.26 9.45 -4.39
C ALA A 238 -12.38 8.64 -3.71
N LYS A 239 -13.52 8.48 -4.39
CA LYS A 239 -14.63 7.63 -3.89
C LYS A 239 -14.17 6.16 -3.88
N TRP A 240 -14.63 5.40 -2.89
CA TRP A 240 -14.27 3.98 -2.71
C TRP A 240 -14.42 3.12 -3.98
N ARG A 241 -15.48 3.36 -4.77
CA ARG A 241 -15.72 2.62 -6.02
C ARG A 241 -14.59 2.74 -7.05
N TRP A 242 -13.89 3.86 -7.07
CA TRP A 242 -12.78 4.13 -8.01
C TRP A 242 -11.47 3.51 -7.55
N LEU A 243 -11.36 3.20 -6.25
CA LEU A 243 -10.19 2.55 -5.66
C LEU A 243 -10.26 1.02 -5.67
N ALA A 244 -11.48 0.48 -5.80
CA ALA A 244 -11.73 -0.97 -5.73
C ALA A 244 -10.93 -1.78 -6.76
N PRO A 245 -10.88 -1.41 -8.07
CA PRO A 245 -10.18 -2.23 -9.06
C PRO A 245 -8.67 -2.39 -8.77
N GLY A 246 -7.99 -1.29 -8.48
CA GLY A 246 -6.56 -1.27 -8.19
C GLY A 246 -6.19 -1.86 -6.83
N SER A 247 -7.03 -1.67 -5.80
CA SER A 247 -6.81 -2.30 -4.49
C SER A 247 -7.03 -3.82 -4.53
N LEU A 248 -8.00 -4.29 -5.32
CA LEU A 248 -8.18 -5.72 -5.59
C LEU A 248 -6.98 -6.26 -6.39
N LEU A 249 -6.55 -5.59 -7.46
CA LEU A 249 -5.37 -5.99 -8.22
C LEU A 249 -4.12 -6.08 -7.34
N ALA A 250 -3.89 -5.07 -6.48
CA ALA A 250 -2.79 -5.08 -5.53
C ALA A 250 -2.84 -6.31 -4.60
N THR A 251 -4.02 -6.65 -4.09
CA THR A 251 -4.22 -7.82 -3.24
C THR A 251 -3.94 -9.13 -3.97
N LEU A 252 -4.48 -9.28 -5.18
CA LEU A 252 -4.28 -10.49 -5.98
C LEU A 252 -2.82 -10.67 -6.38
N LEU A 253 -2.14 -9.59 -6.76
CA LEU A 253 -0.69 -9.63 -7.06
C LEU A 253 0.13 -9.94 -5.83
N TRP A 254 -0.20 -9.35 -4.68
CA TRP A 254 0.46 -9.65 -3.41
C TRP A 254 0.31 -11.12 -3.00
N LEU A 255 -0.89 -11.70 -3.17
CA LEU A 255 -1.13 -13.12 -2.94
C LEU A 255 -0.38 -13.99 -3.96
N ALA A 256 -0.37 -13.62 -5.23
CA ALA A 256 0.34 -14.35 -6.28
C ALA A 256 1.86 -14.35 -6.04
N VAL A 257 2.42 -13.19 -5.65
CA VAL A 257 3.82 -13.06 -5.24
C VAL A 257 4.09 -13.96 -4.04
N SER A 258 3.25 -13.90 -2.99
CA SER A 258 3.43 -14.71 -1.78
C SER A 258 3.35 -16.21 -2.04
N PHE A 259 2.41 -16.64 -2.87
CA PHE A 259 2.30 -18.04 -3.30
C PHE A 259 3.51 -18.47 -4.13
N GLY A 260 3.89 -17.68 -5.15
CA GLY A 260 5.06 -17.97 -5.97
C GLY A 260 6.35 -18.03 -5.15
N PHE A 261 6.45 -17.20 -4.12
CA PHE A 261 7.58 -17.20 -3.20
C PHE A 261 7.59 -18.44 -2.29
N SER A 262 6.43 -18.90 -1.83
CA SER A 262 6.30 -20.16 -1.10
C SER A 262 6.79 -21.34 -1.95
N LEU A 263 6.48 -21.36 -3.24
CA LEU A 263 7.00 -22.38 -4.16
C LEU A 263 8.52 -22.23 -4.35
N TYR A 264 9.00 -21.01 -4.59
CA TYR A 264 10.43 -20.73 -4.75
C TYR A 264 11.24 -21.28 -3.57
N VAL A 265 10.82 -20.98 -2.33
CA VAL A 265 11.50 -21.46 -1.11
C VAL A 265 11.38 -22.98 -0.95
N ALA A 266 10.23 -23.58 -1.31
CA ALA A 266 10.02 -25.02 -1.18
C ALA A 266 10.87 -25.84 -2.16
N TYR A 267 11.11 -25.35 -3.37
CA TYR A 267 11.84 -26.08 -4.42
C TYR A 267 13.34 -25.75 -4.46
N ILE A 268 13.75 -24.57 -3.99
CA ILE A 268 15.15 -24.16 -3.99
C ILE A 268 15.74 -24.42 -2.60
N SER A 269 15.98 -25.72 -2.34
CA SER A 269 16.54 -26.19 -1.07
C SER A 269 18.06 -26.01 -0.96
N ASP A 270 18.76 -25.58 -2.02
CA ASP A 270 20.23 -25.54 -2.08
C ASP A 270 20.87 -24.13 -2.19
N TYR A 271 20.10 -23.04 -2.22
CA TYR A 271 20.68 -21.68 -2.20
C TYR A 271 21.43 -21.36 -0.89
N ASN A 272 21.12 -22.12 0.16
CA ASN A 272 21.79 -22.05 1.46
C ASN A 272 23.26 -22.52 1.36
N ALA A 273 23.60 -23.39 0.41
CA ALA A 273 24.94 -23.95 0.25
C ALA A 273 25.99 -22.92 -0.21
N THR A 274 25.57 -21.89 -0.95
CA THR A 274 26.49 -20.86 -1.48
C THR A 274 26.49 -19.57 -0.65
N TYR A 275 25.34 -19.17 -0.09
CA TYR A 275 25.18 -17.86 0.56
C TYR A 275 24.74 -17.92 2.03
N GLY A 276 24.46 -19.10 2.58
CA GLY A 276 24.07 -19.28 3.99
C GLY A 276 22.95 -18.33 4.44
N SER A 277 23.09 -17.72 5.63
CA SER A 277 22.10 -16.81 6.22
C SER A 277 21.83 -15.53 5.41
N LEU A 278 22.75 -15.11 4.52
CA LEU A 278 22.51 -13.97 3.63
C LEU A 278 21.44 -14.27 2.56
N SER A 279 21.27 -15.55 2.19
CA SER A 279 20.26 -15.95 1.20
C SER A 279 18.85 -15.59 1.67
N ALA A 280 18.54 -15.79 2.95
CA ALA A 280 17.24 -15.48 3.55
C ALA A 280 16.90 -13.99 3.47
N ILE A 281 17.89 -13.11 3.66
CA ILE A 281 17.71 -11.65 3.58
C ILE A 281 17.41 -11.24 2.14
N VAL A 282 18.19 -11.72 1.17
CA VAL A 282 18.01 -11.38 -0.24
C VAL A 282 16.65 -11.86 -0.74
N VAL A 283 16.28 -13.09 -0.39
CA VAL A 283 14.99 -13.71 -0.68
C VAL A 283 13.87 -12.86 -0.06
N PHE A 284 13.92 -12.54 1.22
CA PHE A 284 12.89 -11.71 1.85
C PHE A 284 12.80 -10.29 1.26
N LEU A 285 13.93 -9.64 0.93
CA LEU A 285 13.95 -8.36 0.24
C LEU A 285 13.32 -8.42 -1.15
N MET A 286 13.54 -9.52 -1.89
CA MET A 286 12.90 -9.76 -3.18
C MET A 286 11.39 -9.89 -3.03
N TRP A 287 10.91 -10.62 -2.02
CA TRP A 287 9.48 -10.72 -1.72
C TRP A 287 8.87 -9.37 -1.37
N LEU A 288 9.54 -8.56 -0.53
CA LEU A 288 9.11 -7.20 -0.20
C LEU A 288 9.08 -6.29 -1.43
N PHE A 289 10.09 -6.37 -2.29
CA PHE A 289 10.19 -5.62 -3.54
C PHE A 289 9.02 -5.93 -4.48
N LEU A 290 8.78 -7.21 -4.76
CA LEU A 290 7.69 -7.65 -5.65
C LEU A 290 6.31 -7.32 -5.06
N SER A 291 6.18 -7.44 -3.73
CA SER A 291 4.97 -7.03 -3.01
C SER A 291 4.70 -5.54 -3.17
N ALA A 292 5.68 -4.69 -2.87
CA ALA A 292 5.56 -3.24 -3.05
C ALA A 292 5.24 -2.87 -4.50
N TYR A 293 5.87 -3.55 -5.46
CA TYR A 293 5.61 -3.36 -6.89
C TYR A 293 4.17 -3.67 -7.26
N GLY A 294 3.62 -4.80 -6.80
CA GLY A 294 2.22 -5.15 -7.03
C GLY A 294 1.25 -4.13 -6.45
N VAL A 295 1.53 -3.60 -5.26
CA VAL A 295 0.70 -2.56 -4.62
C VAL A 295 0.76 -1.24 -5.38
N LEU A 296 1.96 -0.80 -5.80
CA LEU A 296 2.13 0.41 -6.62
C LEU A 296 1.49 0.26 -8.00
N LEU A 297 1.55 -0.93 -8.60
CA LEU A 297 0.88 -1.21 -9.86
C LEU A 297 -0.64 -1.10 -9.73
N GLY A 298 -1.22 -1.60 -8.64
CA GLY A 298 -2.63 -1.40 -8.31
C GLY A 298 -2.99 0.08 -8.11
N ALA A 299 -2.12 0.85 -7.44
CA ALA A 299 -2.33 2.29 -7.27
C ALA A 299 -2.28 3.04 -8.61
N LEU A 300 -1.33 2.68 -9.47
CA LEU A 300 -1.21 3.26 -10.81
C LEU A 300 -2.41 2.92 -11.69
N LEU A 301 -2.94 1.69 -11.58
CA LEU A 301 -4.19 1.34 -12.25
C LEU A 301 -5.33 2.26 -11.82
N ASN A 302 -5.53 2.49 -10.52
CA ASN A 302 -6.57 3.40 -10.03
C ASN A 302 -6.39 4.82 -10.56
N ALA A 303 -5.16 5.33 -10.54
CA ALA A 303 -4.80 6.65 -11.05
C ALA A 303 -5.18 6.79 -12.54
N GLU A 304 -4.90 5.78 -13.35
CA GLU A 304 -5.22 5.79 -14.79
C GLU A 304 -6.69 5.55 -15.12
N ILE A 305 -7.42 4.83 -14.26
CA ILE A 305 -8.88 4.71 -14.36
C ILE A 305 -9.53 6.08 -14.10
N GLU A 306 -9.08 6.80 -13.06
CA GLU A 306 -9.61 8.13 -12.76
C GLU A 306 -9.38 9.13 -13.90
N ARG A 307 -8.21 9.07 -14.54
CA ARG A 307 -7.85 9.88 -15.71
C ARG A 307 -8.74 9.64 -16.93
N GLN A 308 -9.43 8.49 -16.99
CA GLN A 308 -10.21 8.08 -18.16
C GLN A 308 -11.59 8.75 -18.26
N THR A 309 -12.11 9.32 -17.15
CA THR A 309 -13.49 9.84 -17.10
C THR A 309 -13.57 11.34 -16.84
N PHE A 310 -14.57 12.00 -17.45
CA PHE A 310 -14.99 13.36 -17.12
C PHE A 310 -15.87 13.43 -15.87
N CYS A 311 -16.39 12.32 -15.36
CA CYS A 311 -17.17 12.31 -14.12
C CYS A 311 -16.26 12.60 -12.92
N ASP A 312 -16.75 13.37 -11.95
CA ASP A 312 -15.98 13.64 -10.73
C ASP A 312 -15.81 12.37 -9.89
N THR A 313 -14.56 11.91 -9.79
CA THR A 313 -14.16 10.72 -9.04
C THR A 313 -13.93 11.00 -7.55
N THR A 314 -13.89 12.27 -7.14
CA THR A 314 -13.54 12.74 -5.79
C THR A 314 -14.75 12.84 -4.85
N THR A 315 -14.52 12.85 -3.54
CA THR A 315 -15.56 12.82 -2.50
C THR A 315 -16.17 14.19 -2.17
N GLY A 316 -17.49 14.27 -1.97
CA GLY A 316 -18.22 15.52 -1.65
C GLY A 316 -19.01 16.05 -2.85
N PRO A 317 -19.34 17.36 -2.90
CA PRO A 317 -20.06 17.96 -4.02
C PRO A 317 -19.28 17.80 -5.33
N THR A 318 -19.99 17.52 -6.42
CA THR A 318 -19.43 17.40 -7.77
C THR A 318 -18.79 18.72 -8.20
N ARG A 319 -17.55 18.65 -8.69
CA ARG A 319 -16.82 19.81 -9.23
C ARG A 319 -16.41 19.60 -10.69
N PRO A 320 -16.35 20.69 -11.49
CA PRO A 320 -15.84 20.62 -12.85
C PRO A 320 -14.34 20.25 -12.85
N PRO A 321 -13.82 19.69 -13.96
CA PRO A 321 -12.39 19.46 -14.12
C PRO A 321 -11.59 20.75 -13.91
N GLY A 322 -10.50 20.68 -13.15
CA GLY A 322 -9.65 21.81 -12.76
C GLY A 322 -9.88 22.28 -11.31
N GLU A 323 -11.02 21.93 -10.71
CA GLU A 323 -11.40 22.36 -9.35
C GLU A 323 -11.59 21.19 -8.36
N ARG A 324 -11.36 19.94 -8.79
CA ARG A 324 -11.59 18.76 -7.97
C ARG A 324 -10.54 18.62 -6.87
N GLY A 325 -9.39 19.27 -7.03
CA GLY A 325 -8.28 19.18 -6.09
C GLY A 325 -7.61 17.82 -6.15
N ALA A 326 -7.53 17.27 -7.36
CA ALA A 326 -6.85 16.02 -7.68
C ALA A 326 -6.39 16.05 -9.14
N VAL A 327 -5.07 16.13 -9.37
CA VAL A 327 -4.46 16.41 -10.68
C VAL A 327 -4.97 15.44 -11.76
N LEU A 328 -4.96 14.14 -11.49
CA LEU A 328 -5.42 13.14 -12.47
C LEU A 328 -6.94 13.09 -12.65
N ALA A 329 -7.72 13.56 -11.68
CA ALA A 329 -9.17 13.72 -11.86
C ALA A 329 -9.52 15.02 -12.60
N ASP A 330 -8.60 15.99 -12.62
CA ASP A 330 -8.74 17.29 -13.27
C ASP A 330 -8.19 17.27 -14.71
N VAL A 331 -7.24 16.39 -15.02
CA VAL A 331 -6.70 16.20 -16.37
C VAL A 331 -7.42 15.06 -17.07
N VAL A 332 -8.24 15.39 -18.06
CA VAL A 332 -8.80 14.38 -18.98
C VAL A 332 -7.96 14.36 -20.24
N ASP A 333 -7.25 13.25 -20.45
CA ASP A 333 -6.44 13.02 -21.64
C ASP A 333 -6.55 11.53 -21.98
N ASP A 334 -7.06 11.26 -23.17
CA ASP A 334 -7.39 9.92 -23.63
C ASP A 334 -6.26 9.27 -24.44
N GLY A 335 -5.16 9.99 -24.65
CA GLY A 335 -3.98 9.52 -25.35
C GLY A 335 -3.02 8.72 -24.46
N VAL A 336 -2.50 7.62 -24.99
CA VAL A 336 -1.32 6.98 -24.41
C VAL A 336 -0.13 7.91 -24.72
N PRO A 337 0.53 8.48 -23.71
CA PRO A 337 1.57 9.47 -23.94
C PRO A 337 2.78 8.83 -24.65
N SER A 338 3.34 9.50 -25.64
CA SER A 338 4.58 9.05 -26.28
C SER A 338 5.80 9.36 -25.40
N ALA A 339 6.90 8.64 -25.61
CA ALA A 339 8.15 8.89 -24.88
C ALA A 339 8.62 10.36 -25.01
N GLU A 340 8.52 10.93 -26.21
CA GLU A 340 8.86 12.34 -26.46
C GLU A 340 7.96 13.31 -25.68
N GLN A 341 6.65 13.04 -25.62
CA GLN A 341 5.71 13.84 -24.84
C GLN A 341 6.04 13.81 -23.35
N LEU A 342 6.42 12.63 -22.83
CA LEU A 342 6.83 12.44 -21.45
C LEU A 342 8.14 13.17 -21.12
N GLU A 343 9.14 13.11 -22.00
CA GLU A 343 10.38 13.87 -21.85
C GLU A 343 10.12 15.38 -21.87
N LYS A 344 9.29 15.85 -22.79
CA LYS A 344 8.88 17.27 -22.85
C LYS A 344 8.16 17.70 -21.57
N ARG A 345 7.31 16.85 -21.00
CA ARG A 345 6.67 17.08 -19.69
C ARG A 345 7.71 17.16 -18.57
N LYS A 346 8.68 16.24 -18.51
CA LYS A 346 9.79 16.28 -17.52
C LYS A 346 10.57 17.59 -17.63
N ARG A 347 10.97 18.01 -18.85
CA ARG A 347 11.69 19.28 -19.09
C ARG A 347 10.88 20.50 -18.66
N ARG A 348 9.61 20.59 -19.07
CA ARG A 348 8.72 21.70 -18.68
C ARG A 348 8.54 21.82 -17.16
N ARG A 349 8.43 20.69 -16.46
CA ARG A 349 8.37 20.67 -14.99
C ARG A 349 9.66 21.19 -14.36
N ALA A 350 10.82 20.71 -14.83
CA ALA A 350 12.12 21.17 -14.35
C ALA A 350 12.34 22.68 -14.58
N GLU A 351 11.94 23.20 -15.75
CA GLU A 351 12.00 24.64 -16.05
C GLU A 351 11.08 25.47 -15.15
N ALA A 352 9.86 24.99 -14.89
CA ALA A 352 8.92 25.68 -14.01
C ALA A 352 9.43 25.74 -12.56
N GLU A 353 10.08 24.68 -12.08
CA GLU A 353 10.73 24.66 -10.77
C GLU A 353 11.91 25.60 -10.71
N ARG A 354 12.77 25.61 -11.72
CA ARG A 354 13.88 26.56 -11.83
C ARG A 354 13.39 28.01 -11.75
N ARG A 355 12.37 28.37 -12.54
CA ARG A 355 11.76 29.72 -12.50
C ARG A 355 11.12 30.05 -11.16
N ARG A 356 10.64 29.08 -10.38
CA ARG A 356 10.12 29.31 -9.03
C ARG A 356 11.26 29.55 -8.04
N ALA A 357 12.32 28.76 -8.11
CA ALA A 357 13.52 28.96 -7.29
C ALA A 357 14.14 30.33 -7.55
N ASP A 358 14.33 30.70 -8.82
CA ASP A 358 14.89 32.00 -9.21
C ASP A 358 14.07 33.18 -8.64
N ARG A 359 12.74 33.07 -8.65
CA ARG A 359 11.84 34.08 -8.04
C ARG A 359 11.96 34.17 -6.53
N MET A 360 12.18 33.07 -5.83
CA MET A 360 12.41 33.12 -4.38
C MET A 360 13.72 33.83 -4.06
N PHE A 361 14.78 33.57 -4.82
CA PHE A 361 16.08 34.21 -4.62
C PHE A 361 16.10 35.69 -5.01
N SER A 362 15.34 36.09 -6.04
CA SER A 362 15.27 37.51 -6.46
C SER A 362 14.47 38.39 -5.50
N THR A 363 13.62 37.82 -4.63
CA THR A 363 12.78 38.58 -3.69
C THR A 363 13.46 38.77 -2.32
N GLN A 364 14.66 38.19 -2.11
CA GLN A 364 15.47 38.32 -0.90
C GLN A 364 16.65 39.29 -1.02
N LYS A 365 16.85 39.88 -2.21
CA LYS A 365 17.76 41.02 -2.42
C LYS A 365 16.93 42.28 -2.52
#